data_AF-A0A1F0UCP1-F1
#
_entry.id   AF-A0A1F0UCP1-F1
#
_cell.length_a   1.000
_cell.length_b   1.000
_cell.length_c   1.000
_cell.angle_alpha   90.00
_cell.angle_beta   90.00
_cell.angle_gamma   90.00
#
_symmetry.space_group_name_H-M   'P 1'
#
loop_
_entity.id
_entity.type
_entity.pdbx_description
1 polymer ?
#
loop_
_entity_poly.entity_id
_entity_poly.type
_entity_poly.pdbx_seq_one_letter_code
_entity_poly.pdbx_strand_id
1 'polypeptide(L)'
;MARVTVQDAVEKIGNRFDLILTAARRARQLELHQSEPLVPEDNDKPTVIALREIEKGLINQEIMDAKEYLDAAASQRNEEVAVALIAE
;
A
#
# COMPACT_ATOMS: atom_id res chain seq x y z
N MET A 1 6.78 3.08 17.50
CA MET A 1 6.21 4.03 18.49
C MET A 1 4.78 3.64 18.86
N ALA A 2 4.27 4.05 20.04
CA ALA A 2 2.86 3.82 20.40
C ALA A 2 2.01 4.99 19.92
N ARG A 3 1.12 4.72 18.96
CA ARG A 3 0.14 5.69 18.47
C ARG A 3 -1.08 5.67 19.38
N VAL A 4 -1.49 6.84 19.87
CA VAL A 4 -2.57 6.96 20.87
C VAL A 4 -3.96 7.03 20.21
N THR A 5 -4.08 7.65 19.03
CA THR A 5 -5.37 7.86 18.35
C THR A 5 -5.28 7.58 16.84
N VAL A 6 -6.42 7.21 16.24
CA VAL A 6 -6.57 7.01 14.78
C VAL A 6 -7.50 8.03 14.14
N GLN A 7 -7.84 9.11 14.86
CA GLN A 7 -8.85 10.09 14.48
C GLN A 7 -8.54 10.74 13.12
N ASP A 8 -7.30 11.20 12.93
CA ASP A 8 -6.90 11.88 11.69
C ASP A 8 -7.01 10.96 10.47
N ALA A 9 -6.71 9.67 10.62
CA ALA A 9 -6.88 8.68 9.57
C ALA A 9 -8.36 8.38 9.28
N VAL A 10 -9.22 8.39 10.31
CA VAL A 10 -10.68 8.26 10.14
C VAL A 10 -11.24 9.46 9.39
N GLU A 11 -10.75 10.68 9.63
CA GLU A 11 -11.21 11.88 8.92
C GLU A 11 -10.86 11.87 7.42
N LYS A 12 -9.81 11.14 7.02
CA LYS A 12 -9.44 10.98 5.60
C LYS A 12 -10.33 9.99 4.84
N ILE A 13 -10.74 8.89 5.47
CA ILE A 13 -11.53 7.83 4.82
C ILE A 13 -13.03 8.00 5.09
N GLY A 14 -13.41 8.62 6.21
CA GLY A 14 -14.79 8.80 6.66
C GLY A 14 -15.39 7.57 7.33
N ASN A 15 -15.09 6.36 6.85
CA ASN A 15 -15.56 5.10 7.41
C ASN A 15 -14.45 4.35 8.18
N ARG A 16 -14.76 3.98 9.43
CA ARG A 16 -13.82 3.27 10.31
C ARG A 16 -13.55 1.84 9.86
N PHE A 17 -14.53 1.15 9.28
CA PHE A 17 -14.34 -0.21 8.78
C PHE A 17 -13.45 -0.22 7.53
N ASP A 18 -13.70 0.71 6.61
CA ASP A 18 -12.89 0.87 5.41
C ASP A 18 -11.46 1.29 5.75
N LEU A 19 -11.28 2.13 6.77
CA LEU A 19 -9.96 2.44 7.32
C LEU A 19 -9.23 1.17 7.78
N ILE A 20 -9.89 0.32 8.58
CA ILE A 20 -9.29 -0.91 9.10
C ILE A 20 -8.88 -1.83 7.94
N LEU A 21 -9.76 -2.03 6.96
CA LEU A 21 -9.50 -2.88 5.79
C LEU A 21 -8.34 -2.33 4.94
N THR A 22 -8.36 -1.03 4.67
CA THR A 22 -7.34 -0.34 3.86
C THR A 22 -5.98 -0.38 4.54
N ALA A 23 -5.93 -0.03 5.83
CA ALA A 23 -4.71 -0.04 6.63
C ALA A 23 -4.14 -1.46 6.78
N ALA A 24 -4.99 -2.47 6.99
CA ALA A 24 -4.56 -3.87 7.10
C ALA A 24 -3.97 -4.39 5.77
N ARG A 25 -4.64 -4.11 4.64
CA ARG A 25 -4.12 -4.45 3.30
C ARG A 25 -2.77 -3.80 3.05
N ARG A 26 -2.65 -2.50 3.33
CA ARG A 26 -1.39 -1.77 3.15
C ARG A 26 -0.27 -2.26 4.07
N ALA A 27 -0.56 -2.48 5.35
CA ALA A 27 0.41 -3.01 6.31
C ALA A 27 0.97 -4.37 5.86
N ARG A 28 0.14 -5.22 5.26
CA ARG A 28 0.58 -6.51 4.72
C ARG A 28 1.52 -6.36 3.52
N GLN A 29 1.26 -5.41 2.61
CA GLN A 29 2.18 -5.13 1.50
C GLN A 29 3.56 -4.68 1.99
N LEU A 30 3.58 -3.86 3.05
CA LEU A 30 4.81 -3.40 3.70
C LEU A 30 5.54 -4.55 4.40
N GLU A 31 4.81 -5.40 5.14
CA GLU A 31 5.39 -6.56 5.85
C GLU A 31 5.98 -7.59 4.88
N LEU A 32 5.32 -7.82 3.74
CA LEU A 32 5.81 -8.72 2.69
C LEU A 32 6.87 -8.09 1.78
N HIS A 33 7.26 -6.83 2.03
CA HIS A 33 8.23 -6.08 1.21
C HIS A 33 7.82 -5.99 -0.27
N GLN A 34 6.52 -6.08 -0.56
CA GLN A 34 5.97 -5.93 -1.92
C GLN A 34 5.92 -4.46 -2.35
N SER A 35 6.04 -3.55 -1.40
CA SER A 35 6.06 -2.12 -1.65
C SER A 35 6.87 -1.43 -0.58
N GLU A 36 7.55 -0.38 -0.98
CA GLU A 36 8.27 0.48 -0.05
C GLU A 36 7.31 1.43 0.68
N PRO A 37 7.66 1.81 1.92
CA PRO A 37 6.93 2.82 2.66
C PRO A 37 7.10 4.20 2.02
N LEU A 38 6.01 4.94 1.89
CA LEU A 38 5.99 6.30 1.33
C LEU A 38 6.28 7.37 2.41
N VAL A 39 6.44 6.93 3.65
CA VAL A 39 6.82 7.76 4.80
C VAL A 39 8.01 7.13 5.52
N PRO A 40 8.85 7.93 6.20
CA PRO A 40 9.95 7.39 6.99
C PRO A 40 9.47 6.39 8.03
N GLU A 41 10.17 5.26 8.11
CA GLU A 41 9.80 4.12 8.93
C GLU A 41 9.94 4.40 10.44
N ASP A 42 10.81 5.31 10.88
CA ASP A 42 10.91 5.80 12.28
C ASP A 42 10.79 4.72 13.39
N ASN A 43 11.25 3.48 13.13
CA ASN A 43 11.05 2.29 13.99
C ASN A 43 9.57 1.97 14.32
N ASP A 44 8.67 2.32 13.43
CA ASP A 44 7.25 2.00 13.49
C ASP A 44 6.97 0.64 12.84
N LYS A 45 5.96 -0.07 13.38
CA LYS A 45 5.47 -1.29 12.75
C LYS A 45 4.72 -0.93 11.45
N PRO A 46 4.62 -1.86 10.47
CA PRO A 46 3.91 -1.65 9.21
C PRO A 46 2.48 -1.10 9.37
N THR A 47 1.78 -1.50 10.43
CA THR A 47 0.44 -0.99 10.77
C THR A 47 0.43 0.50 11.08
N VAL A 48 1.42 1.01 11.79
CA VAL A 48 1.53 2.44 12.14
C VAL A 48 1.98 3.24 10.93
N ILE A 49 2.90 2.70 10.12
CA ILE A 49 3.34 3.29 8.85
C ILE A 49 2.16 3.45 7.90
N ALA A 50 1.35 2.41 7.70
CA ALA A 50 0.17 2.45 6.85
C ALA A 50 -0.83 3.55 7.28
N LEU A 51 -1.07 3.71 8.59
CA LEU A 51 -1.94 4.77 9.09
C LEU A 51 -1.36 6.17 8.81
N ARG A 52 -0.04 6.36 8.92
CA ARG A 52 0.63 7.63 8.59
C ARG A 52 0.56 7.95 7.10
N GLU A 53 0.63 6.94 6.24
CA GLU A 53 0.45 7.12 4.79
C GLU A 53 -1.00 7.57 4.46
N ILE A 54 -1.99 6.98 5.13
CA ILE A 54 -3.41 7.34 4.98
C ILE A 54 -3.67 8.78 5.46
N GLU A 55 -3.11 9.19 6.59
CA GLU A 55 -3.23 10.57 7.08
C GLU A 55 -2.69 11.62 6.12
N LYS A 56 -1.57 11.29 5.46
CA LYS A 56 -0.97 12.15 4.43
C LYS A 56 -1.71 12.09 3.08
N GLY A 57 -2.71 11.22 2.95
CA GLY A 57 -3.46 11.01 1.71
C GLY A 57 -2.63 10.36 0.60
N LEU A 58 -1.53 9.70 0.96
CA LEU A 58 -0.66 8.99 0.01
C LEU A 58 -1.21 7.60 -0.34
N ILE A 59 -2.03 7.04 0.56
CA ILE A 59 -2.69 5.74 0.39
C ILE A 59 -4.18 5.90 0.68
N ASN A 60 -4.99 5.40 -0.24
CA ASN A 60 -6.41 5.13 -0.08
C ASN A 60 -6.78 3.87 -0.91
N GLN A 61 -8.03 3.44 -0.90
CA GLN A 61 -8.45 2.25 -1.66
C GLN A 61 -8.21 2.42 -3.16
N GLU A 62 -8.59 3.57 -3.73
CA GLU A 62 -8.47 3.84 -5.16
C GLU A 62 -7.02 3.81 -5.66
N ILE A 63 -6.09 4.41 -4.90
CA ILE A 63 -4.65 4.42 -5.20
C ILE A 63 -4.09 3.00 -5.15
N MET A 64 -4.50 2.19 -4.17
CA MET A 64 -4.05 0.81 -4.07
C MET A 64 -4.58 -0.04 -5.23
N ASP A 65 -5.85 0.09 -5.57
CA ASP A 65 -6.45 -0.65 -6.69
C ASP A 65 -5.83 -0.25 -8.02
N ALA A 66 -5.60 1.05 -8.24
CA ALA A 66 -4.90 1.55 -9.42
C ALA A 66 -3.46 1.03 -9.50
N LYS A 67 -2.73 1.02 -8.37
CA LYS A 67 -1.37 0.49 -8.32
C LYS A 67 -1.32 -0.99 -8.66
N GLU A 68 -2.20 -1.81 -8.09
CA GLU A 68 -2.25 -3.24 -8.38
C GLU A 68 -2.58 -3.52 -9.85
N TYR A 69 -3.46 -2.73 -10.47
CA TYR A 69 -3.73 -2.83 -11.91
C TYR A 69 -2.47 -2.55 -12.75
N LEU A 70 -1.73 -1.48 -12.42
CA LEU A 70 -0.50 -1.12 -13.11
C LEU A 70 0.60 -2.17 -12.93
N ASP A 71 0.76 -2.70 -11.72
CA ASP A 71 1.76 -3.72 -11.38
C ASP A 71 1.47 -5.04 -12.11
N ALA A 72 0.19 -5.43 -12.21
CA ALA A 72 -0.25 -6.58 -12.99
C ALA A 72 0.03 -6.41 -14.49
N ALA A 73 -0.29 -5.24 -15.06
CA ALA A 73 -0.02 -4.95 -16.47
C ALA A 73 1.49 -4.84 -16.79
N ALA A 74 2.30 -4.39 -15.84
CA ALA A 74 3.76 -4.38 -15.97
C ALA A 74 4.34 -5.80 -15.94
N SER A 75 3.84 -6.65 -15.04
CA SER A 75 4.25 -8.05 -14.93
C SER A 75 3.93 -8.83 -16.21
N GLN A 76 2.72 -8.67 -16.75
CA GLN A 76 2.32 -9.28 -18.02
C GLN A 76 3.25 -8.88 -19.17
N ARG A 77 3.54 -7.58 -19.32
CA ARG A 77 4.48 -7.10 -20.35
C ARG A 77 5.88 -7.68 -20.18
N ASN A 78 6.38 -7.75 -18.94
CA ASN A 78 7.69 -8.32 -18.66
C ASN A 78 7.73 -9.83 -19.01
N GLU A 79 6.66 -10.56 -18.68
CA GLU A 79 6.52 -11.98 -19.04
C GLU A 79 6.48 -12.17 -20.57
N GLU A 80 5.70 -11.38 -21.30
CA GLU A 80 5.63 -11.42 -22.77
C GLU A 80 7.00 -11.17 -23.42
N VAL A 81 7.73 -10.15 -22.95
CA VAL A 81 9.08 -9.84 -23.43
C VAL A 81 10.05 -10.98 -23.12
N ALA A 82 9.99 -11.54 -21.90
CA ALA A 82 10.85 -12.65 -21.51
C ALA A 82 10.59 -13.90 -22.37
N VAL A 83 9.32 -14.22 -22.65
CA VAL A 83 8.94 -15.35 -23.51
C VAL A 83 9.43 -15.13 -24.94
N ALA A 84 9.30 -13.92 -25.49
CA ALA A 84 9.79 -13.60 -26.82
C ALA A 84 11.31 -13.78 -26.95
N LEU A 85 12.09 -13.34 -25.95
CA LEU A 85 13.55 -13.49 -25.93
C LEU A 85 14.03 -14.94 -25.81
N ILE A 86 13.24 -15.83 -25.20
CA ILE A 86 13.57 -17.26 -25.08
C ILE A 86 13.19 -18.03 -26.35
N ALA A 87 12.27 -17.49 -27.16
CA ALA A 87 11.78 -18.12 -28.38
C ALA A 87 12.62 -17.83 -29.63
N GLU A 88 13.53 -16.85 -29.59
CA GLU A 88 14.59 -16.61 -30.59
C GLU A 88 15.86 -17.45 -30.29
#